data_AF-A0A931XVZ5-F1
#
_entry.id   AF-A0A931XVZ5-F1
#
_cell.length_a   1.000
_cell.length_b   1.000
_cell.length_c   1.000
_cell.angle_alpha   90.00
_cell.angle_beta   90.00
_cell.angle_gamma   90.00
#
_symmetry.space_group_name_H-M   'P 1'
#
loop_
_entity.id
_entity.type
_entity.pdbx_description
1 polymer ?
#
loop_
_entity_poly.entity_id
_entity_poly.type
_entity_poly.pdbx_seq_one_letter_code
_entity_poly.pdbx_strand_id
1 'polypeptide(L)'
;ESWKLEIVKECGTCHAESLRTYRDTFHGQVTALGFTRVARCSDCHGAHGIRPSRDPRSPVHLANRVATCRKCHASANVNFAKYDPHADPDNRARNPLLYYAARFMTWLLAGVFGFFGVHTALWGARTLVAKRHGGPPPSNPEESAAAEGGTPGPAPAAPAPEEGGAPPSPAPGASVPGGEGGRD
;
A
#
# COMPACT_ATOMS: atom_id res chain seq x y z
N GLU A 1 24.42 -1.41 17.75
CA GLU A 1 23.12 -2.06 18.05
C GLU A 1 22.78 -3.29 17.18
N SER A 2 23.72 -3.78 16.35
CA SER A 2 23.49 -4.91 15.43
C SER A 2 23.01 -6.19 16.12
N TRP A 3 23.55 -6.48 17.31
CA TRP A 3 23.18 -7.67 18.10
C TRP A 3 21.67 -7.75 18.39
N LYS A 4 20.98 -6.60 18.48
CA LYS A 4 19.53 -6.55 18.71
C LYS A 4 18.73 -7.16 17.58
N LEU A 5 19.21 -7.02 16.34
CA LEU A 5 18.59 -7.58 15.14
C LEU A 5 18.93 -9.06 14.96
N GLU A 6 20.13 -9.45 15.40
CA GLU A 6 20.60 -10.83 15.29
C GLU A 6 19.71 -11.81 16.07
N ILE A 7 19.13 -11.37 17.20
CA ILE A 7 18.17 -12.17 18.00
C ILE A 7 17.06 -12.79 17.14
N VAL A 8 16.52 -12.03 16.18
CA VAL A 8 15.43 -12.51 15.31
C VAL A 8 15.90 -13.68 14.45
N LYS A 9 17.15 -13.62 13.95
CA LYS A 9 17.75 -14.71 13.17
C LYS A 9 18.08 -15.90 14.06
N GLU A 10 18.64 -15.67 15.25
CA GLU A 10 18.99 -16.73 16.20
C GLU A 10 17.77 -17.57 16.57
N CYS A 11 16.65 -16.94 16.92
CA CYS A 11 15.40 -17.69 17.18
C CYS A 11 14.93 -18.49 15.95
N GLY A 12 15.14 -17.95 14.75
CA GLY A 12 14.73 -18.58 13.49
C GLY A 12 15.59 -19.75 13.03
N THR A 13 16.77 -19.98 13.63
CA THR A 13 17.61 -21.16 13.32
C THR A 13 16.86 -22.46 13.63
N CYS A 14 16.11 -22.49 14.74
CA CYS A 14 15.26 -23.61 15.13
C CYS A 14 13.77 -23.37 14.83
N HIS A 15 13.30 -22.11 14.83
CA HIS A 15 11.90 -21.75 14.60
C HIS A 15 11.67 -21.14 13.20
N ALA A 16 12.06 -21.86 12.15
CA ALA A 16 12.00 -21.36 10.77
C ALA A 16 10.58 -20.89 10.36
N GLU A 17 9.55 -21.66 10.71
CA GLU A 17 8.16 -21.35 10.35
C GLU A 17 7.63 -20.11 11.09
N SER A 18 7.99 -19.97 12.38
CA SER A 18 7.63 -18.78 13.14
C SER A 18 8.37 -17.54 12.66
N LEU A 19 9.64 -17.69 12.22
CA LEU A 19 10.39 -16.61 11.60
C LEU A 19 9.78 -16.18 10.27
N ARG A 20 9.32 -17.13 9.43
CA ARG A 20 8.64 -16.85 8.16
C ARG A 20 7.42 -15.95 8.39
N THR A 21 6.47 -16.43 9.19
CA THR A 21 5.23 -15.69 9.49
C THR A 21 5.47 -14.38 10.25
N TYR A 22 6.47 -14.32 11.12
CA TYR A 22 6.86 -13.08 11.80
C TYR A 22 7.36 -12.02 10.80
N ARG A 23 8.15 -12.41 9.79
CA ARG A 23 8.67 -11.51 8.77
C ARG A 23 7.57 -10.86 7.93
N ASP A 24 6.42 -11.49 7.82
CA ASP A 24 5.25 -10.96 7.12
C ASP A 24 4.48 -9.92 7.94
N THR A 25 4.81 -9.74 9.22
CA THR A 25 4.22 -8.71 10.07
C THR A 25 4.93 -7.37 9.95
N PHE A 26 4.27 -6.29 10.39
CA PHE A 26 4.88 -4.97 10.47
C PHE A 26 6.17 -4.96 11.27
N HIS A 27 6.20 -5.59 12.45
CA HIS A 27 7.42 -5.67 13.25
C HIS A 27 8.53 -6.42 12.52
N GLY A 28 8.20 -7.54 11.87
CA GLY A 28 9.15 -8.30 11.05
C GLY A 28 9.74 -7.49 9.91
N GLN A 29 8.90 -6.84 9.10
CA GLN A 29 9.34 -6.01 7.98
C GLN A 29 10.24 -4.87 8.44
N VAL A 30 9.87 -4.17 9.52
CA VAL A 30 10.66 -3.04 10.03
C VAL A 30 11.99 -3.52 10.64
N THR A 31 12.03 -4.69 11.29
CA THR A 31 13.33 -5.29 11.69
C THR A 31 14.19 -5.69 10.50
N ALA A 32 13.60 -6.19 9.41
CA ALA A 32 14.33 -6.57 8.20
C ALA A 32 14.96 -5.35 7.51
N LEU A 33 14.34 -4.18 7.64
CA LEU A 33 14.89 -2.89 7.18
C LEU A 33 16.01 -2.34 8.09
N GLY A 34 16.36 -3.02 9.18
CA GLY A 34 17.48 -2.66 10.06
C GLY A 34 17.11 -1.76 11.24
N PHE A 35 15.84 -1.46 11.46
CA PHE A 35 15.41 -0.66 12.61
C PHE A 35 15.40 -1.50 13.88
N THR A 36 15.99 -0.97 14.94
CA THR A 36 16.20 -1.68 16.23
C THR A 36 15.13 -1.37 17.27
N ARG A 37 14.35 -0.30 17.11
CA ARG A 37 13.31 0.15 18.04
C ARG A 37 11.93 -0.40 17.65
N VAL A 38 11.84 -1.72 17.58
CA VAL A 38 10.61 -2.45 17.23
C VAL A 38 10.60 -3.76 18.02
N ALA A 39 9.41 -4.31 18.29
CA ALA A 39 9.31 -5.57 19.01
C ALA A 39 9.90 -6.74 18.20
N ARG A 40 10.71 -7.57 18.87
CA ARG A 40 11.30 -8.80 18.36
C ARG A 40 10.72 -10.00 19.11
N CYS A 41 11.18 -11.20 18.74
CA CYS A 41 10.78 -12.46 19.38
C CYS A 41 10.84 -12.38 20.91
N SER A 42 11.95 -11.87 21.46
CA SER A 42 12.19 -11.78 22.91
C SER A 42 11.38 -10.71 23.62
N ASP A 43 10.93 -9.66 22.92
CA ASP A 43 10.13 -8.60 23.54
C ASP A 43 8.71 -9.10 23.90
N CYS A 44 8.21 -10.09 23.12
CA CYS A 44 6.94 -10.77 23.36
C CYS A 44 7.10 -12.05 24.19
N HIS A 45 8.05 -12.93 23.87
CA HIS A 45 8.19 -14.24 24.52
C HIS A 45 9.12 -14.24 25.75
N GLY A 46 9.97 -13.23 25.90
CA GLY A 46 11.09 -13.21 26.82
C GLY A 46 12.39 -13.70 26.18
N ALA A 47 13.53 -13.37 26.79
CA ALA A 47 14.84 -13.84 26.34
C ALA A 47 15.25 -15.20 26.93
N HIS A 48 14.74 -15.54 28.12
CA HIS A 48 15.05 -16.76 28.84
C HIS A 48 13.78 -17.35 29.45
N GLY A 49 13.74 -18.68 29.62
CA GLY A 49 12.60 -19.37 30.24
C GLY A 49 11.29 -19.21 29.46
N ILE A 50 11.37 -19.25 28.12
CA ILE A 50 10.22 -19.07 27.22
C ILE A 50 9.14 -20.11 27.55
N ARG A 51 7.92 -19.63 27.77
CA ARG A 51 6.77 -20.47 28.10
C ARG A 51 5.78 -20.53 26.93
N PRO A 52 5.12 -21.69 26.72
CA PRO A 52 4.10 -21.82 25.70
C PRO A 52 2.95 -20.84 25.94
N SER A 53 2.26 -20.41 24.87
CA SER A 53 1.17 -19.42 24.95
C SER A 53 -0.03 -19.86 25.79
N ARG A 54 -0.13 -21.15 26.11
CA ARG A 54 -1.15 -21.74 26.99
C ARG A 54 -0.79 -21.68 28.48
N ASP A 55 0.48 -21.41 28.84
CA ASP A 55 0.85 -21.24 30.25
C ASP A 55 0.39 -19.84 30.72
N PRO A 56 -0.40 -19.74 31.81
CA PRO A 56 -0.86 -18.46 32.36
C PRO A 56 0.26 -17.49 32.74
N ARG A 57 1.48 -17.97 32.97
CA ARG A 57 2.68 -17.17 33.27
C ARG A 57 3.44 -16.74 32.02
N SER A 58 2.99 -17.13 30.83
CA SER A 58 3.59 -16.70 29.57
C SER A 58 3.17 -15.25 29.25
N PRO A 59 4.10 -14.36 28.85
CA PRO A 59 3.72 -12.99 28.50
C PRO A 59 2.80 -12.92 27.26
N VAL A 60 2.81 -13.96 26.42
CA VAL A 60 1.93 -14.07 25.23
C VAL A 60 0.62 -14.80 25.52
N HIS A 61 0.39 -15.23 26.77
CA HIS A 61 -0.89 -15.78 27.20
C HIS A 61 -2.01 -14.76 26.99
N LEU A 62 -3.23 -15.24 26.68
CA LEU A 62 -4.36 -14.37 26.31
C LEU A 62 -4.64 -13.29 27.36
N ALA A 63 -4.54 -13.63 28.64
CA ALA A 63 -4.73 -12.70 29.76
C ALA A 63 -3.61 -11.64 29.91
N ASN A 64 -2.37 -11.98 29.51
CA ASN A 64 -1.21 -11.11 29.69
C ASN A 64 -0.89 -10.29 28.43
N ARG A 65 -1.40 -10.69 27.27
CA ARG A 65 -1.03 -10.16 25.96
C ARG A 65 -1.23 -8.65 25.84
N VAL A 66 -2.33 -8.12 26.40
CA VAL A 66 -2.58 -6.66 26.40
C VAL A 66 -1.47 -5.93 27.15
N ALA A 67 -1.05 -6.42 28.33
CA ALA A 67 0.05 -5.84 29.09
C ALA A 67 1.38 -5.92 28.32
N THR A 68 1.61 -7.02 27.60
CA THR A 68 2.79 -7.18 26.73
C THR A 68 2.81 -6.14 25.60
N CYS A 69 1.70 -5.93 24.89
CA CYS A 69 1.59 -4.90 23.87
C CYS A 69 1.77 -3.49 24.45
N ARG A 70 1.26 -3.23 25.66
CA ARG A 70 1.34 -1.94 26.34
C ARG A 70 2.74 -1.48 26.71
N LYS A 71 3.73 -2.39 26.71
CA LYS A 71 5.15 -2.02 26.89
C LYS A 71 5.61 -0.98 25.87
N CYS A 72 5.05 -1.01 24.66
CA CYS A 72 5.35 -0.04 23.60
C CYS A 72 4.10 0.72 23.14
N HIS A 73 2.91 0.11 23.15
CA HIS A 73 1.65 0.73 22.73
C HIS A 73 0.78 1.08 23.94
N ALA A 74 0.99 2.25 24.55
CA ALA A 74 0.31 2.65 25.79
C ALA A 74 -1.22 2.50 25.75
N SER A 75 -1.85 2.78 24.60
CA SER A 75 -3.30 2.69 24.40
C SER A 75 -3.81 1.32 23.91
N ALA A 76 -2.96 0.28 23.91
CA ALA A 76 -3.36 -1.05 23.46
C ALA A 76 -4.52 -1.60 24.31
N ASN A 77 -5.53 -2.12 23.63
CA ASN A 77 -6.71 -2.74 24.21
C ASN A 77 -6.83 -4.21 23.77
N VAL A 78 -7.89 -4.89 24.21
CA VAL A 78 -8.11 -6.31 23.89
C VAL A 78 -8.23 -6.56 22.39
N ASN A 79 -8.90 -5.67 21.65
CA ASN A 79 -9.05 -5.83 20.20
C ASN A 79 -7.72 -5.61 19.47
N PHE A 80 -6.90 -4.67 19.94
CA PHE A 80 -5.54 -4.51 19.43
C PHE A 80 -4.70 -5.77 19.66
N ALA A 81 -4.77 -6.35 20.86
CA ALA A 81 -4.04 -7.57 21.21
C ALA A 81 -4.54 -8.84 20.50
N LYS A 82 -5.68 -8.79 19.78
CA LYS A 82 -6.13 -9.89 18.92
C LYS A 82 -5.32 -10.02 17.63
N TYR A 83 -4.54 -9.00 17.25
CA TYR A 83 -3.61 -9.10 16.14
C TYR A 83 -2.71 -10.33 16.32
N ASP A 84 -2.54 -11.11 15.26
CA ASP A 84 -1.74 -12.33 15.25
C ASP A 84 -0.35 -12.04 14.68
N PRO A 85 0.72 -12.02 15.51
CA PRO A 85 2.08 -11.77 15.05
C PRO A 85 2.70 -12.94 14.27
N HIS A 86 1.97 -14.05 14.12
CA HIS A 86 2.38 -15.21 13.33
C HIS A 86 1.26 -15.65 12.38
N ALA A 87 0.46 -14.71 11.87
CA ALA A 87 -0.58 -15.01 10.90
C ALA A 87 0.00 -15.74 9.69
N ASP A 88 -0.63 -16.86 9.31
CA ASP A 88 -0.20 -17.69 8.19
C ASP A 88 -1.35 -17.82 7.18
N PRO A 89 -1.31 -17.10 6.05
CA PRO A 89 -2.35 -17.16 5.03
C PRO A 89 -2.29 -18.44 4.19
N ASP A 90 -1.23 -19.25 4.27
CA ASP A 90 -1.10 -20.48 3.50
C ASP A 90 -1.63 -21.71 4.25
N ASN A 91 -1.85 -21.60 5.56
CA ASN A 91 -2.33 -22.69 6.39
C ASN A 91 -3.83 -22.63 6.67
N ARG A 92 -4.60 -23.33 5.83
CA ARG A 92 -6.06 -23.46 5.97
C ARG A 92 -6.50 -24.07 7.31
N ALA A 93 -5.69 -24.97 7.91
CA ALA A 93 -6.07 -25.66 9.14
C ALA A 93 -6.01 -24.74 10.37
N ARG A 94 -5.11 -23.74 10.36
CA ARG A 94 -4.97 -22.77 11.46
C ARG A 94 -6.02 -21.66 11.36
N ASN A 95 -6.23 -21.10 10.17
CA ASN A 95 -7.23 -20.07 9.94
C ASN A 95 -7.80 -20.17 8.51
N PRO A 96 -8.94 -20.87 8.33
CA PRO A 96 -9.52 -21.08 7.01
C PRO A 96 -10.00 -19.77 6.38
N LEU A 97 -10.50 -18.84 7.19
CA LEU A 97 -10.98 -17.55 6.69
C LEU A 97 -9.86 -16.72 6.09
N LEU A 98 -8.71 -16.62 6.78
CA LEU A 98 -7.54 -15.91 6.27
C LEU A 98 -7.02 -16.54 4.98
N TYR A 99 -6.99 -17.88 4.92
CA TYR A 99 -6.56 -18.61 3.73
C TYR A 99 -7.40 -18.28 2.50
N TYR A 100 -8.72 -18.40 2.60
CA TYR A 100 -9.60 -18.12 1.47
C TYR A 100 -9.61 -16.64 1.09
N ALA A 101 -9.58 -15.74 2.08
CA ALA A 101 -9.49 -14.30 1.82
C ALA A 101 -8.20 -13.93 1.08
N ALA A 102 -7.04 -14.44 1.53
CA ALA A 102 -5.76 -14.20 0.88
C ALA A 102 -5.75 -14.73 -0.56
N ARG A 103 -6.20 -15.97 -0.78
CA ARG A 103 -6.27 -16.54 -2.14
C ARG A 103 -7.23 -15.78 -3.04
N PHE A 104 -8.40 -15.40 -2.53
CA PHE A 104 -9.35 -14.59 -3.28
C PHE A 104 -8.73 -13.26 -3.73
N MET A 105 -8.08 -12.53 -2.82
CA MET A 105 -7.43 -11.26 -3.15
C MET A 105 -6.30 -11.44 -4.17
N THR A 106 -5.48 -12.48 -4.04
CA THR A 106 -4.43 -12.80 -5.01
C THR A 106 -5.00 -13.11 -6.39
N TRP A 107 -6.07 -13.90 -6.47
CA TRP A 107 -6.73 -14.21 -7.75
C TRP A 107 -7.40 -12.99 -8.36
N LEU A 108 -8.00 -12.11 -7.56
CA LEU A 108 -8.58 -10.86 -8.02
C LEU A 108 -7.49 -9.96 -8.61
N LEU A 109 -6.37 -9.78 -7.91
CA LEU A 109 -5.23 -8.99 -8.38
C LEU A 109 -4.66 -9.51 -9.69
N ALA A 110 -4.40 -10.83 -9.75
CA ALA A 110 -3.88 -11.49 -10.94
C ALA A 110 -4.88 -11.40 -12.12
N GLY A 111 -6.18 -11.55 -11.85
CA GLY A 111 -7.23 -11.43 -12.86
C GLY A 111 -7.33 -10.04 -13.45
N VAL A 112 -7.30 -9.00 -12.61
CA VAL A 112 -7.33 -7.59 -13.04
C VAL A 112 -6.12 -7.27 -13.90
N PHE A 113 -4.90 -7.53 -13.40
CA PHE A 113 -3.68 -7.26 -14.17
C PHE A 113 -3.59 -8.11 -15.43
N GLY A 114 -4.04 -9.37 -15.37
CA GLY A 114 -4.09 -10.26 -16.53
C GLY A 114 -5.02 -9.72 -17.61
N PHE A 115 -6.25 -9.35 -17.26
CA PHE A 115 -7.22 -8.81 -18.21
C PHE A 115 -6.73 -7.52 -18.87
N PHE A 116 -6.33 -6.52 -18.08
CA PHE A 116 -5.88 -5.23 -18.61
C PHE A 116 -4.54 -5.35 -19.34
N GLY A 117 -3.65 -6.22 -18.88
CA GLY A 117 -2.39 -6.54 -19.55
C GLY A 117 -2.62 -7.15 -20.93
N VAL A 118 -3.49 -8.16 -21.03
CA VAL A 118 -3.85 -8.79 -22.31
C VAL A 118 -4.56 -7.80 -23.23
N HIS A 119 -5.53 -7.02 -22.71
CA HIS A 119 -6.22 -6.00 -23.48
C HIS A 119 -5.24 -4.98 -24.10
N THR A 120 -4.32 -4.45 -23.27
CA THR A 120 -3.31 -3.48 -23.69
C THR A 120 -2.34 -4.10 -24.71
N ALA A 121 -1.93 -5.36 -24.50
CA ALA A 121 -1.06 -6.07 -25.43
C ALA A 121 -1.74 -6.33 -26.79
N LEU A 122 -3.01 -6.73 -26.80
CA LEU A 122 -3.78 -6.94 -28.03
C LEU A 122 -3.98 -5.63 -28.80
N TRP A 123 -4.30 -4.54 -28.09
CA TRP A 123 -4.40 -3.21 -28.69
C TRP A 123 -3.05 -2.73 -29.25
N GLY A 124 -1.97 -2.91 -28.49
CA GLY A 124 -0.60 -2.61 -28.94
C GLY A 124 -0.18 -3.43 -30.16
N ALA A 125 -0.46 -4.73 -30.17
CA ALA A 125 -0.18 -5.60 -31.32
C ALA A 125 -0.98 -5.17 -32.55
N ARG A 126 -2.27 -4.86 -32.39
CA ARG A 126 -3.11 -4.35 -33.48
C ARG A 126 -2.56 -3.04 -34.06
N THR A 127 -2.15 -2.09 -33.22
CA THR A 127 -1.61 -0.80 -33.69
C THR A 127 -0.26 -0.97 -34.40
N LEU A 128 0.61 -1.86 -33.92
CA LEU A 128 1.87 -2.21 -34.59
C LEU A 128 1.64 -2.86 -35.96
N VAL A 129 0.68 -3.78 -36.06
CA VAL A 129 0.27 -4.42 -37.32
C VAL A 129 -0.29 -3.38 -38.29
N ALA A 130 -1.17 -2.48 -37.83
CA ALA A 130 -1.70 -1.39 -38.66
C ALA A 130 -0.59 -0.49 -39.21
N LYS A 131 0.38 -0.09 -38.39
CA LYS A 131 1.54 0.71 -38.86
C LYS A 131 2.41 -0.04 -39.87
N ARG A 132 2.61 -1.36 -39.70
CA ARG A 132 3.37 -2.19 -40.65
C ARG A 132 2.64 -2.38 -42.00
N HIS A 133 1.32 -2.31 -42.02
CA HIS A 133 0.51 -2.40 -43.25
C HIS A 133 0.20 -1.04 -43.90
N GLY A 134 0.95 0.02 -43.59
CA GLY A 134 0.78 1.34 -44.21
C GLY A 134 -0.09 2.33 -43.44
N GLY A 135 -0.48 2.01 -42.20
CA GLY A 135 -1.34 2.84 -41.36
C GLY A 135 -2.82 2.77 -41.76
N PRO A 136 -3.76 3.11 -40.85
CA PRO A 136 -5.12 3.39 -41.27
C PRO A 136 -5.13 4.59 -42.24
N PRO A 137 -6.04 4.63 -43.23
CA PRO A 137 -6.17 5.80 -44.08
C PRO A 137 -6.51 7.03 -43.22
N PRO A 138 -6.01 8.22 -43.59
CA PRO A 138 -6.19 9.44 -42.78
C PRO A 138 -7.68 9.70 -42.55
N SER A 139 -8.05 9.85 -41.29
CA SER A 139 -9.45 9.97 -40.88
C SER A 139 -9.98 11.42 -40.96
N ASN A 140 -9.08 12.39 -41.10
CA ASN A 140 -9.37 13.82 -41.15
C ASN A 140 -8.39 14.56 -42.07
N PRO A 141 -8.76 15.76 -42.58
CA PRO A 141 -8.00 16.51 -43.58
C PRO A 141 -6.56 16.86 -43.16
N GLU A 142 -6.34 17.11 -41.86
CA GLU A 142 -5.02 17.46 -41.31
C GLU A 142 -4.06 16.27 -41.32
N GLU A 143 -4.54 15.05 -41.04
CA GLU A 143 -3.72 13.83 -41.05
C GLU A 143 -3.37 13.40 -42.48
N SER A 144 -4.26 13.64 -43.45
CA SER A 144 -3.94 13.49 -44.87
C SER A 144 -2.88 14.50 -45.33
N ALA A 145 -2.94 15.75 -44.85
CA ALA A 145 -1.95 16.78 -45.19
C ALA A 145 -0.55 16.46 -44.63
N ALA A 146 -0.49 15.90 -43.42
CA ALA A 146 0.77 15.47 -42.79
C ALA A 146 1.38 14.22 -43.46
N ALA A 147 0.56 13.30 -43.98
CA ALA A 147 1.02 12.09 -44.67
C ALA A 147 1.63 12.37 -46.06
N GLU A 148 1.18 13.44 -46.74
CA GLU A 148 1.63 13.84 -48.08
C GLU A 148 2.92 14.71 -48.06
N GLY A 149 3.59 14.85 -46.90
CA GLY A 149 4.80 15.66 -46.77
C GLY A 149 4.56 17.18 -46.80
N GLY A 150 3.31 17.61 -46.67
CA GLY A 150 2.94 19.02 -46.51
C GLY A 150 3.36 19.51 -45.14
N THR A 151 4.15 20.59 -45.08
CA THR A 151 4.31 21.36 -43.85
C THR A 151 2.91 21.75 -43.35
N PRO A 152 2.60 21.59 -42.04
CA PRO A 152 1.31 22.04 -41.53
C PRO A 152 1.17 23.52 -41.84
N GLY A 153 0.16 23.86 -42.65
CA GLY A 153 -0.24 25.24 -42.86
C GLY A 153 -0.53 25.87 -41.49
N PRO A 154 -0.28 27.18 -41.32
CA PRO A 154 -0.49 27.85 -40.04
C PRO A 154 -1.90 27.54 -39.53
N ALA A 155 -1.99 27.13 -38.27
CA ALA A 155 -3.28 26.93 -37.61
C ALA A 155 -4.15 28.18 -37.85
N PRO A 156 -5.45 28.02 -38.16
CA PRO A 156 -6.32 29.17 -38.31
C PRO A 156 -6.23 30.01 -37.05
N ALA A 157 -5.98 31.31 -37.22
CA ALA A 157 -5.90 32.24 -36.10
C ALA A 157 -7.14 32.06 -35.23
N ALA A 158 -6.92 31.79 -33.95
CA ALA A 158 -8.01 31.76 -32.98
C ALA A 158 -8.81 33.07 -33.13
N PRO A 159 -10.16 33.00 -33.14
CA PRO A 159 -10.95 34.21 -33.14
C PRO A 159 -10.54 35.08 -31.95
N ALA A 160 -10.35 36.38 -32.20
CA ALA A 160 -10.03 37.35 -31.17
C ALA A 160 -11.03 37.22 -30.01
N PRO A 161 -10.61 37.36 -28.74
CA PRO A 161 -11.54 37.38 -27.63
C PRO A 161 -12.51 38.55 -27.84
N GLU A 162 -13.80 38.25 -27.91
CA GLU A 162 -14.83 39.29 -27.78
C GLU A 162 -14.67 39.90 -26.38
N GLU A 163 -14.44 41.21 -26.34
CA GLU A 163 -14.44 42.04 -25.14
C GLU A 163 -15.86 42.06 -24.55
N GLY A 164 -16.19 41.01 -23.78
CA GLY A 164 -17.48 40.84 -23.12
C GLY A 164 -17.37 40.99 -21.61
N GLY A 165 -17.49 42.23 -21.12
CA GLY A 165 -18.03 42.58 -19.81
C GLY A 165 -17.25 42.18 -18.56
N ALA A 166 -16.56 43.14 -17.94
CA ALA A 166 -16.03 43.03 -16.59
C ALA A 166 -17.14 42.70 -15.56
N PRO A 167 -16.93 41.75 -14.62
CA PRO A 167 -17.83 41.56 -13.49
C PRO A 167 -17.74 42.77 -12.52
N PRO A 168 -18.85 43.20 -11.91
CA PRO A 168 -18.84 44.33 -10.99
C PRO A 168 -17.99 44.02 -9.74
N SER A 169 -17.18 45.01 -9.34
CA SER A 169 -16.35 44.95 -8.13
C SER A 169 -17.21 44.82 -6.86
N PRO A 170 -16.77 44.04 -5.85
CA PRO A 170 -17.43 43.99 -4.57
C PRO A 170 -17.20 45.29 -3.77
N ALA A 171 -18.27 45.78 -3.14
CA ALA A 171 -18.26 46.95 -2.27
C ALA A 171 -17.39 46.71 -1.00
N PRO A 172 -16.68 47.74 -0.50
CA PRO A 172 -15.87 47.61 0.71
C PRO A 172 -16.73 47.79 1.97
N GLY A 173 -16.60 46.88 2.94
CA GLY A 173 -17.04 47.14 4.31
C GLY A 173 -17.79 46.00 4.99
N ALA A 174 -17.06 45.01 5.50
CA ALA A 174 -17.48 44.24 6.66
C ALA A 174 -16.24 43.70 7.39
N SER A 175 -15.81 44.44 8.41
CA SER A 175 -14.80 44.03 9.37
C SER A 175 -15.30 42.82 10.15
N VAL A 176 -14.57 41.71 10.12
CA VAL A 176 -14.78 40.59 11.07
C VAL A 176 -13.61 40.62 12.06
N PRO A 177 -13.86 40.78 13.37
CA PRO A 177 -12.81 40.88 14.37
C PRO A 177 -12.19 39.53 14.68
N GLY A 178 -10.89 39.57 15.00
CA GLY A 178 -10.16 38.46 15.58
C GLY A 178 -10.67 38.10 16.97
N GLY A 179 -10.62 36.81 17.28
CA GLY A 179 -10.88 36.26 18.61
C GLY A 179 -9.82 35.20 18.91
N GLU A 180 -9.05 35.47 19.95
CA GLU A 180 -7.93 34.69 20.47
C GLU A 180 -8.37 33.45 21.24
N GLY A 181 -7.45 32.47 21.34
CA GLY A 181 -7.16 31.79 22.60
C GLY A 181 -7.88 30.46 22.91
N GLY A 182 -7.10 29.47 23.34
CA GLY A 182 -7.59 28.42 24.23
C GLY A 182 -6.93 27.06 24.07
N ARG A 183 -6.12 26.69 25.07
CA ARG A 183 -5.54 25.36 25.32
C ARG A 183 -6.64 24.35 25.63
N ASP A 184 -6.41 23.07 25.32
CA ASP A 184 -6.19 21.97 26.28
C ASP A 184 -5.82 20.66 25.56
#